data_AF-A0A318UD20-F1
#
_entry.id   AF-A0A318UD20-F1
#
_cell.length_a   1.000
_cell.length_b   1.000
_cell.length_c   1.000
_cell.angle_alpha   90.00
_cell.angle_beta   90.00
_cell.angle_gamma   90.00
#
_symmetry.space_group_name_H-M   'P 1'
#
loop_
_entity.id
_entity.type
_entity.pdbx_description
1 polymer ?
#
loop_
_entity_poly.entity_id
_entity_poly.type
_entity_poly.pdbx_seq_one_letter_code
_entity_poly.pdbx_strand_id
1 'polypeptide(L)'
;MKHPYKSQLLLNLKAHYHDPSWRSLTYFDSSREEILFVLPKTENIQEVFNGLYETLAMLPEIEHPRERVVISFCYPNGEAYCSRLINPSTQDEINLALIGYRPQRQIRPEELQEF
;
A
#
# COMPACT_ATOMS: atom_id res chain seq x y z
N MET A 1 16.10 2.64 11.86
CA MET A 1 15.15 2.62 10.72
C MET A 1 14.57 4.01 10.54
N LYS A 2 14.51 4.54 9.32
CA LYS A 2 13.97 5.91 9.07
C LYS A 2 12.43 5.98 9.09
N HIS A 3 11.75 4.85 8.95
CA HIS A 3 10.28 4.76 8.83
C HIS A 3 9.69 3.67 9.72
N PRO A 4 9.76 3.80 11.06
CA PRO A 4 9.38 2.74 11.99
C PRO A 4 7.88 2.39 11.92
N TYR A 5 7.00 3.38 11.71
CA TYR A 5 5.57 3.12 11.57
C TYR A 5 5.27 2.33 10.29
N LYS A 6 5.83 2.77 9.14
CA LYS A 6 5.60 2.11 7.84
C LYS A 6 6.12 0.67 7.84
N SER A 7 7.27 0.44 8.47
CA SER A 7 7.83 -0.90 8.60
C SER A 7 7.00 -1.81 9.49
N GLN A 8 6.52 -1.32 10.64
CA GLN A 8 5.64 -2.13 11.50
C GLN A 8 4.30 -2.41 10.80
N LEU A 9 3.74 -1.42 10.09
CA LEU A 9 2.53 -1.59 9.30
C LEU A 9 2.70 -2.67 8.22
N LEU A 10 3.82 -2.66 7.48
CA LEU A 10 4.14 -3.70 6.51
C LEU A 10 4.19 -5.10 7.16
N LEU A 11 4.84 -5.22 8.32
CA LEU A 11 4.91 -6.50 9.04
C LEU A 11 3.53 -6.99 9.47
N ASN A 12 2.70 -6.10 10.03
CA ASN A 12 1.34 -6.43 10.44
C ASN A 12 0.46 -6.85 9.24
N LEU A 13 0.56 -6.14 8.11
CA LEU A 13 -0.16 -6.49 6.89
C LEU A 13 0.29 -7.83 6.30
N LYS A 14 1.59 -8.10 6.25
CA LYS A 14 2.12 -9.40 5.80
C LYS A 14 1.65 -10.54 6.71
N ALA A 15 1.61 -10.32 8.02
CA ALA A 15 1.09 -11.29 8.97
C ALA A 15 -0.42 -11.53 8.80
N HIS A 16 -1.20 -10.49 8.50
CA HIS A 16 -2.64 -10.60 8.27
C HIS A 16 -2.97 -11.37 6.99
N TYR A 17 -2.35 -11.00 5.86
CA TYR A 17 -2.64 -11.67 4.59
C TYR A 17 -2.12 -13.12 4.57
N HIS A 18 -1.01 -13.39 5.28
CA HIS A 18 -0.46 -14.73 5.49
C HIS A 18 -0.27 -15.61 4.24
N ASP A 19 -0.26 -15.00 3.04
CA ASP A 19 -0.13 -15.70 1.78
C ASP A 19 1.31 -15.59 1.26
N PRO A 20 2.06 -16.70 1.17
CA PRO A 20 3.45 -16.68 0.69
C PRO A 20 3.59 -16.36 -0.79
N SER A 21 2.50 -16.41 -1.57
CA SER A 21 2.49 -16.04 -3.00
C SER A 21 2.43 -14.52 -3.21
N TRP A 22 2.07 -13.76 -2.17
CA TRP A 22 2.05 -12.30 -2.23
C TRP A 22 3.46 -11.76 -2.04
N ARG A 23 3.84 -10.85 -2.93
CA ARG A 23 5.08 -10.10 -2.79
C ARG A 23 4.80 -8.69 -2.32
N SER A 24 5.76 -8.06 -1.66
CA SER A 24 5.67 -6.67 -1.22
C SER A 24 6.92 -5.90 -1.63
N LEU A 25 6.73 -4.75 -2.26
CA LEU A 25 7.79 -3.79 -2.57
C LEU A 25 7.58 -2.51 -1.74
N THR A 26 8.66 -1.86 -1.34
CA THR A 26 8.61 -0.65 -0.50
C THR A 26 9.35 0.51 -1.14
N TYR A 27 8.73 1.68 -1.13
CA TYR A 27 9.30 2.91 -1.67
C TYR A 27 9.31 4.04 -0.61
N PHE A 28 9.76 3.72 0.61
CA PHE A 28 9.67 4.62 1.77
C PHE A 28 10.49 5.89 1.65
N ASP A 29 11.70 5.81 1.08
CA ASP A 29 12.59 6.97 0.89
C ASP A 29 12.27 7.77 -0.40
N SER A 30 11.26 7.34 -1.17
CA SER A 30 10.79 8.08 -2.34
C SER A 30 9.64 9.01 -1.98
N SER A 31 9.35 9.99 -2.83
CA SER A 31 8.17 10.85 -2.71
C SER A 31 6.83 10.08 -2.73
N ARG A 32 6.84 8.78 -3.07
CA ARG A 32 5.65 7.94 -3.11
C ARG A 32 5.19 7.48 -1.73
N GLU A 33 6.14 7.23 -0.83
CA GLU A 33 5.87 6.69 0.50
C GLU A 33 4.99 5.42 0.46
N GLU A 34 5.31 4.51 -0.46
CA GLU A 34 4.41 3.43 -0.89
C GLU A 34 4.80 2.05 -0.35
N ILE A 35 3.80 1.26 0.05
CA ILE A 35 3.85 -0.20 0.17
C ILE A 35 3.03 -0.77 -0.99
N LEU A 36 3.68 -1.47 -1.91
CA LEU A 36 3.04 -2.12 -3.06
C LEU A 36 2.98 -3.63 -2.82
N PHE A 37 1.77 -4.17 -2.74
CA PHE A 37 1.53 -5.61 -2.77
C PHE A 37 1.31 -6.10 -4.20
N VAL A 38 2.04 -7.13 -4.59
CA VAL A 38 1.90 -7.80 -5.88
C VAL A 38 1.20 -9.13 -5.62
N LEU A 39 -0.05 -9.23 -6.08
CA LEU A 39 -0.95 -10.35 -5.83
C LEU A 39 -0.86 -11.35 -6.99
N PRO A 40 -1.00 -12.66 -6.76
CA PRO A 40 -1.13 -13.62 -7.84
C PRO A 40 -2.44 -13.36 -8.61
N LYS A 41 -2.50 -13.77 -9.89
CA LYS A 41 -3.69 -13.58 -10.74
C LYS A 41 -4.94 -14.35 -10.27
N THR A 42 -4.78 -15.26 -9.31
CA THR A 42 -5.86 -16.02 -8.68
C THR A 42 -6.63 -15.20 -7.65
N GLU A 43 -6.04 -14.12 -7.13
CA GLU A 43 -6.67 -13.24 -6.15
C GLU A 43 -7.57 -12.19 -6.81
N ASN A 44 -8.63 -11.79 -6.10
CA ASN A 44 -9.47 -10.68 -6.52
C ASN A 44 -8.95 -9.37 -5.93
N ILE A 45 -8.12 -8.64 -6.69
CA ILE A 45 -7.56 -7.36 -6.24
C ILE A 45 -8.63 -6.35 -5.78
N GLN A 46 -9.81 -6.32 -6.41
CA GLN A 46 -10.85 -5.36 -6.03
C GLN A 46 -11.43 -5.67 -4.65
N GLU A 47 -11.58 -6.96 -4.33
CA GLU A 47 -12.06 -7.41 -3.02
C GLU A 47 -11.04 -7.06 -1.93
N VAL A 48 -9.76 -7.40 -2.15
CA VAL A 48 -8.66 -7.04 -1.24
C VAL A 48 -8.57 -5.53 -1.05
N PHE A 49 -8.64 -4.76 -2.15
CA PHE A 49 -8.58 -3.30 -2.12
C PHE A 49 -9.74 -2.67 -1.36
N ASN A 50 -10.95 -3.23 -1.51
CA ASN A 50 -12.14 -2.73 -0.82
C ASN A 50 -12.14 -3.08 0.67
N GLY A 51 -11.60 -4.25 1.04
CA GLY A 51 -11.43 -4.69 2.43
C GLY A 51 -10.29 -4.02 3.20
N LEU A 52 -9.41 -3.25 2.54
CA LEU A 52 -8.21 -2.68 3.18
C LEU A 52 -8.49 -1.93 4.50
N TYR A 53 -9.54 -1.10 4.58
CA TYR A 53 -9.81 -0.38 5.83
C TYR A 53 -10.28 -1.29 6.97
N GLU A 54 -11.01 -2.36 6.65
CA GLU A 54 -11.40 -3.38 7.63
C GLU A 54 -10.16 -4.14 8.12
N THR A 55 -9.27 -4.53 7.19
CA THR A 55 -7.97 -5.11 7.54
C THR A 55 -7.19 -4.19 8.49
N LEU A 56 -7.05 -2.90 8.14
CA LEU A 56 -6.31 -1.93 8.97
C LEU A 56 -6.92 -1.76 10.37
N ALA A 57 -8.25 -1.85 10.51
CA ALA A 57 -8.93 -1.78 11.79
C ALA A 57 -8.71 -3.02 12.68
N MET A 58 -8.36 -4.16 12.09
CA MET A 58 -8.06 -5.40 12.81
C MET A 58 -6.58 -5.58 13.15
N LEU A 59 -5.69 -4.74 12.59
CA LEU A 59 -4.26 -4.86 12.88
C LEU A 59 -3.95 -4.44 14.33
N PRO A 60 -2.89 -5.02 14.94
CA PRO A 60 -2.37 -4.53 16.20
C PRO A 60 -2.03 -3.04 16.14
N GLU A 61 -2.24 -2.34 17.24
CA GLU A 61 -1.84 -0.94 17.37
C GLU A 61 -0.32 -0.79 17.18
N ILE A 62 0.09 0.30 16.54
CA ILE A 62 1.50 0.59 16.24
C ILE A 62 1.96 1.72 17.17
N GLU A 63 2.91 1.42 18.05
CA GLU A 63 3.48 2.37 19.03
C GLU A 63 4.52 3.33 18.41
N HIS A 64 4.21 3.89 17.25
CA HIS A 64 5.04 4.87 16.55
C HIS A 64 4.17 6.01 16.02
N PRO A 65 4.72 7.23 15.90
CA PRO A 65 4.01 8.33 15.25
C PRO A 65 3.49 7.92 13.88
N ARG A 66 2.22 8.21 13.60
CA ARG A 66 1.60 7.88 12.32
C ARG A 66 2.37 8.55 11.19
N GLU A 67 2.78 7.75 10.21
CA GLU A 67 3.38 8.25 8.99
C GLU A 67 2.37 8.15 7.84
N ARG A 68 2.43 9.13 6.93
CA ARG A 68 1.72 9.10 5.66
C ARG A 68 2.22 7.92 4.83
N VAL A 69 1.31 7.09 4.32
CA VAL A 69 1.69 5.91 3.54
C VAL A 69 0.66 5.61 2.46
N VAL A 70 1.12 5.32 1.26
CA VAL A 70 0.28 4.78 0.18
C VAL A 70 0.33 3.26 0.25
N ILE A 71 -0.82 2.61 0.35
CA ILE A 71 -0.92 1.16 0.20
C ILE A 71 -1.52 0.89 -1.17
N SER A 72 -0.82 0.10 -1.98
CA SER A 72 -1.22 -0.22 -3.34
C SER A 72 -1.17 -1.72 -3.62
N PHE A 73 -1.92 -2.12 -4.64
CA PHE A 73 -2.03 -3.49 -5.12
C PHE A 73 -1.92 -3.53 -6.63
N CYS A 74 -1.27 -4.54 -7.19
CA CYS A 74 -1.30 -4.86 -8.61
C CYS A 74 -1.08 -6.36 -8.87
N TYR A 75 -1.34 -6.80 -10.10
CA TYR A 75 -0.94 -8.14 -10.56
C TYR A 75 0.54 -8.16 -10.98
N PRO A 76 1.15 -9.33 -11.23
CA PRO A 76 2.58 -9.44 -11.52
C PRO A 76 3.00 -8.79 -12.85
N ASN A 77 2.04 -8.48 -13.73
CA ASN A 77 2.25 -7.72 -14.96
C ASN A 77 2.02 -6.20 -14.80
N GLY A 78 1.74 -5.72 -13.58
CA GLY A 78 1.47 -4.32 -13.29
C GLY A 78 0.04 -3.86 -13.56
N GLU A 79 -0.83 -4.75 -14.05
CA GLU A 79 -2.24 -4.46 -14.29
C GLU A 79 -3.04 -4.34 -12.98
N ALA A 80 -4.25 -3.78 -13.12
CA ALA A 80 -5.21 -3.61 -12.03
C ALA A 80 -4.66 -2.81 -10.83
N TYR A 81 -3.73 -1.89 -11.09
CA TYR A 81 -3.19 -1.03 -10.05
C TYR A 81 -4.32 -0.26 -9.35
N CYS A 82 -4.35 -0.36 -8.03
CA CYS A 82 -5.22 0.42 -7.17
C CYS A 82 -4.49 0.78 -5.88
N SER A 83 -4.91 1.86 -5.23
CA SER A 83 -4.18 2.41 -4.08
C SER A 83 -5.07 3.23 -3.16
N ARG A 84 -4.71 3.26 -1.87
CA ARG A 84 -5.30 4.15 -0.87
C ARG A 84 -4.20 4.91 -0.14
N LEU A 85 -4.50 6.14 0.20
CA LEU A 85 -3.68 6.95 1.06
C LEU A 85 -4.11 6.75 2.51
N ILE A 86 -3.16 6.39 3.37
CA ILE A 86 -3.35 6.16 4.80
C ILE A 86 -2.60 7.25 5.55
N ASN A 87 -3.24 7.78 6.61
CA ASN A 87 -2.78 8.94 7.37
C ASN A 87 -2.43 10.14 6.45
N PRO A 88 -3.40 10.65 5.68
CA PRO A 88 -3.16 11.78 4.78
C PRO A 88 -2.64 13.00 5.54
N SER A 89 -1.80 13.81 4.89
CA SER A 89 -1.49 15.14 5.39
C SER A 89 -2.66 16.10 5.12
N THR A 90 -2.68 17.25 5.80
CA THR A 90 -3.69 18.31 5.52
C THR A 90 -3.71 18.70 4.04
N GLN A 91 -2.56 18.72 3.37
CA GLN A 91 -2.50 19.05 1.94
C GLN A 91 -3.10 17.93 1.08
N ASP A 92 -2.91 16.66 1.45
CA ASP A 92 -3.55 15.55 0.74
C ASP A 92 -5.07 15.61 0.87
N GLU A 93 -5.59 15.93 2.06
CA GLU A 93 -7.03 16.10 2.30
C GLU A 93 -7.61 17.22 1.44
N ILE A 94 -6.91 18.36 1.33
CA ILE A 94 -7.29 19.46 0.44
C ILE A 94 -7.31 19.00 -1.02
N ASN A 95 -6.26 18.30 -1.47
CA ASN A 95 -6.18 17.81 -2.86
C ASN A 95 -7.26 16.77 -3.17
N LEU A 96 -7.57 15.90 -2.21
CA LEU A 96 -8.67 14.92 -2.30
C LEU A 96 -10.02 15.63 -2.44
N ALA A 97 -10.28 16.65 -1.62
CA ALA A 97 -11.55 17.36 -1.62
C ALA A 97 -11.74 18.24 -2.87
N LEU A 98 -10.68 18.88 -3.36
CA LEU A 98 -10.77 19.85 -4.46
C LEU A 98 -10.75 19.21 -5.85
N ILE A 99 -9.89 18.20 -6.06
CA ILE A 99 -9.65 17.62 -7.39
C ILE A 99 -9.82 16.11 -7.44
N GLY A 100 -10.26 15.48 -6.34
CA GLY A 100 -10.43 14.04 -6.27
C GLY A 100 -9.11 13.27 -6.41
N TYR A 101 -7.98 13.87 -6.01
CA TYR A 101 -6.65 13.28 -6.20
C TYR A 101 -6.59 11.86 -5.62
N ARG A 102 -6.28 10.87 -6.44
CA ARG A 102 -5.97 9.50 -6.00
C ARG A 102 -4.53 9.18 -6.43
N PRO A 103 -3.74 8.48 -5.60
CA PRO A 103 -2.37 8.09 -5.94
C PRO A 103 -2.35 6.98 -7.01
N GLN A 104 -2.80 7.30 -8.23
CA GLN A 104 -2.83 6.40 -9.37
C GLN A 104 -1.54 6.47 -10.18
N ARG A 105 -1.12 5.31 -10.71
CA ARG A 105 0.02 5.23 -11.63
C ARG A 105 -0.05 3.97 -12.47
N GLN A 106 0.74 3.96 -13.54
CA GLN A 106 1.08 2.74 -14.25
C GLN A 106 2.32 2.11 -13.59
N ILE A 107 2.27 0.81 -13.32
CA ILE A 107 3.42 0.04 -12.88
C ILE A 107 4.21 -0.39 -14.12
N ARG A 108 5.50 -0.08 -14.16
CA ARG A 108 6.36 -0.60 -15.22
C ARG A 108 6.86 -2.00 -14.83
N PRO A 109 6.92 -2.97 -15.77
CA PRO A 109 7.36 -4.33 -15.45
C PRO A 109 8.74 -4.41 -14.79
N GLU A 110 9.64 -3.48 -15.09
CA GLU A 110 10.99 -3.42 -14.51
C GLU A 110 10.96 -3.10 -13.01
N GLU A 111 9.93 -2.39 -12.54
CA GLU A 111 9.73 -2.11 -11.10
C GLU A 111 9.30 -3.36 -10.32
N LEU A 112 8.84 -4.39 -11.02
CA LEU A 112 8.38 -5.65 -10.45
C LEU A 112 9.44 -6.76 -10.52
N GLN A 113 10.61 -6.51 -11.10
CA GLN A 113 11.69 -7.48 -11.09
C GLN A 113 12.34 -7.49 -9.71
N GLU A 114 12.40 -8.67 -9.08
CA GLU A 114 13.19 -8.87 -7.86
C GLU A 114 14.67 -8.77 -8.23
N PHE A 115 15.43 -8.00 -7.46
CA PHE A 115 16.90 -8.06 -7.47
C PHE A 115 17.38 -9.20 -6.57
#